data_AF-A0AB74EZJ5-F1
#
_entry.id   AF-A0AB74EZJ5-F1
#
_cell.length_a   1.000
_cell.length_b   1.000
_cell.length_c   1.000
_cell.angle_alpha   90.00
_cell.angle_beta   90.00
_cell.angle_gamma   90.00
#
_symmetry.space_group_name_H-M   'P 1'
#
loop_
_entity.id
_entity.type
_entity.pdbx_description
1 polymer ?
#
loop_
_entity_poly.entity_id
_entity_poly.type
_entity_poly.pdbx_seq_one_letter_code
_entity_poly.pdbx_strand_id
1 'polypeptide(L)'
;MTEKFYHLSKKEIIFLVAVILIYSVVGYWNLGSRVEPQTYYDMEEGTPAAEFELQKQPASIALYPTVNDSSKYVGIQILCSDDGVNWKQAFDTRDDDTDYTAAMIWYHYPLNTDENTRYIKVKKLDTANRLVLSEVAFFDKNGNRLAATPLNEGSARLLDEPETVRTTSDRLNSAYFDESYFPASALEMQDGLSVAEMDHPPVGRLIIGLGMDLFGRTPFGFRFMQVLFGIAMLPLIYFFGKALFKSPLWSGIATLLLAFDFLHYTQTRIGTLDAFLVFFILAMYAFLYFFHISTSRPARYVFLLLSGIFTGLAIGTKWSGCYAALGLAVLYFYWLIRDMVKGDKGVRRQRLGESFFCCLAFIVVPVTIYTLSYIPYAGTIPDKGFFEVFFGHQQQMFGYHTGASTHYHHPYSSKWYTWLLALKPVFYYYQKAPETIYLYATGNPMVWGIGLFGTAFALVHGIWKRHSAGIVIGVGYFSQMIPWLFITRDTFLYHYFPMIPFLMLGVAYLFKYMGCTPQAKPWKKAYIGLFMAFTVFSFICAFPFIYGSPMKWETVLFMRQLFMVFAGVMGGALLLLMGYDVYHLRRKKKESALLDENNGDML
;
A
#
# COMPACT_ATOMS: atom_id res chain seq x y z
N MET A 1 12.19 -18.50 -31.18
CA MET A 1 12.83 -17.38 -30.44
C MET A 1 12.19 -17.23 -29.06
N THR A 2 12.36 -18.22 -28.18
CA THR A 2 11.73 -18.26 -26.84
C THR A 2 12.78 -18.32 -25.73
N GLU A 3 13.86 -17.58 -25.92
CA GLU A 3 14.83 -17.23 -24.89
C GLU A 3 15.11 -15.74 -25.17
N LYS A 4 14.82 -14.77 -24.30
CA LYS A 4 15.75 -14.35 -23.25
C LYS A 4 15.18 -13.09 -22.54
N PHE A 5 13.90 -13.04 -22.17
CA PHE A 5 13.36 -11.83 -21.49
C PHE A 5 14.06 -11.58 -20.13
N TYR A 6 14.59 -12.65 -19.52
CA TYR A 6 15.40 -12.63 -18.32
C TYR A 6 16.88 -12.24 -18.55
N HIS A 7 17.42 -12.28 -19.78
CA HIS A 7 18.79 -11.80 -20.01
C HIS A 7 18.81 -10.30 -20.18
N LEU A 8 19.57 -9.62 -19.34
CA LEU A 8 19.78 -8.19 -19.39
C LEU A 8 21.09 -7.88 -20.14
N SER A 9 21.05 -6.92 -21.05
CA SER A 9 22.28 -6.29 -21.55
C SER A 9 22.92 -5.44 -20.45
N LYS A 10 24.20 -5.11 -20.59
CA LYS A 10 24.92 -4.23 -19.64
C LYS A 10 24.17 -2.91 -19.39
N LYS A 11 23.58 -2.30 -20.43
CA LYS A 11 22.80 -1.07 -20.32
C LYS A 11 21.53 -1.24 -19.46
N GLU A 12 20.87 -2.39 -19.58
CA GLU A 12 19.67 -2.70 -18.80
C GLU A 12 20.00 -2.95 -17.33
N ILE A 13 21.12 -3.63 -17.05
CA ILE A 13 21.61 -3.81 -15.68
C ILE A 13 21.92 -2.46 -15.05
N ILE A 14 22.70 -1.62 -15.73
CA ILE A 14 23.04 -0.27 -15.25
C ILE A 14 21.77 0.54 -14.98
N PHE A 15 20.80 0.52 -15.90
CA PHE A 15 19.53 1.20 -15.73
C PHE A 15 18.77 0.72 -14.48
N LEU A 16 18.59 -0.60 -14.32
CA LEU A 16 17.86 -1.16 -13.18
C LEU A 16 18.56 -0.88 -11.85
N VAL A 17 19.88 -1.08 -11.80
CA VAL A 17 20.68 -0.79 -10.59
C VAL A 17 20.57 0.69 -10.23
N ALA A 18 20.69 1.61 -11.20
CA ALA A 18 20.55 3.03 -10.94
C ALA A 18 19.16 3.38 -10.39
N VAL A 19 18.08 2.88 -11.01
CA VAL A 19 16.70 3.12 -10.56
C VAL A 19 16.49 2.57 -9.15
N ILE A 20 16.92 1.33 -8.89
CA ILE A 20 16.78 0.68 -7.58
C ILE A 20 17.57 1.44 -6.51
N LEU A 21 18.84 1.79 -6.76
CA LEU A 21 19.66 2.50 -5.78
C LEU A 21 19.12 3.89 -5.47
N ILE A 22 18.78 4.68 -6.50
CA ILE A 22 18.22 6.03 -6.30
C ILE A 22 16.90 5.94 -5.54
N TYR A 23 15.99 5.05 -5.96
CA TYR A 23 14.70 4.90 -5.29
C TYR A 23 14.87 4.37 -3.86
N SER A 24 15.84 3.48 -3.61
CA SER A 24 16.13 2.98 -2.26
C SER A 24 16.60 4.09 -1.33
N VAL A 25 17.49 4.96 -1.81
CA VAL A 25 17.95 6.13 -1.04
C VAL A 25 16.75 7.01 -0.69
N VAL A 26 15.92 7.37 -1.67
CA VAL A 26 14.76 8.27 -1.47
C VAL A 26 13.65 7.61 -0.64
N GLY A 27 13.46 6.29 -0.76
CA GLY A 27 12.44 5.52 -0.04
C GLY A 27 12.78 5.35 1.45
N TYR A 28 14.01 4.97 1.77
CA TYR A 28 14.46 4.79 3.15
C TYR A 28 14.90 6.09 3.83
N TRP A 29 15.05 7.19 3.09
CA TRP A 29 15.38 8.48 3.66
C TRP A 29 14.33 8.89 4.70
N ASN A 30 14.76 9.10 5.94
CA ASN A 30 13.93 9.58 7.04
C ASN A 30 12.58 8.83 7.16
N LEU A 31 12.66 7.50 7.10
CA LEU A 31 11.50 6.61 7.11
C LEU A 31 10.80 6.57 8.48
N GLY A 32 11.56 6.76 9.56
CA GLY A 32 11.07 6.74 10.93
C GLY A 32 12.23 6.71 11.92
N SER A 33 11.92 6.96 13.18
CA SER A 33 12.81 6.77 14.32
C SER A 33 13.23 5.30 14.40
N ARG A 34 14.48 5.09 14.79
CA ARG A 34 15.05 3.77 15.11
C ARG A 34 15.18 3.56 16.63
N VAL A 35 14.68 4.50 17.41
CA VAL A 35 14.82 4.53 18.87
C VAL A 35 13.45 4.86 19.43
N GLU A 36 12.70 3.83 19.76
CA GLU A 36 11.42 3.86 20.47
C GLU A 36 11.42 2.73 21.50
N PRO A 37 10.51 2.75 22.49
CA PRO A 37 10.44 1.71 23.51
C PRO A 37 10.32 0.29 22.90
N GLN A 38 11.02 -0.68 23.48
CA GLN A 38 11.02 -2.09 23.10
C GLN A 38 10.31 -2.97 24.13
N THR A 39 10.31 -2.58 25.40
CA THR A 39 9.61 -3.29 26.48
C THR A 39 8.21 -2.70 26.67
N TYR A 40 7.39 -3.41 27.46
CA TYR A 40 6.08 -2.90 27.88
C TYR A 40 5.60 -3.55 29.17
N TYR A 41 4.62 -2.88 29.77
CA TYR A 41 3.78 -3.39 30.83
C TYR A 41 2.34 -3.58 30.30
N ASP A 42 1.87 -4.83 30.37
CA ASP A 42 0.52 -5.21 30.00
C ASP A 42 -0.40 -5.22 31.23
N MET A 43 -1.36 -4.31 31.24
CA MET A 43 -2.34 -4.16 32.31
C MET A 43 -3.69 -4.77 31.90
N GLU A 44 -3.90 -6.05 32.18
CA GLU A 44 -5.17 -6.76 32.02
C GLU A 44 -6.00 -6.78 33.32
N GLU A 45 -7.16 -7.44 33.32
CA GLU A 45 -7.96 -7.64 34.53
C GLU A 45 -7.17 -8.38 35.62
N GLY A 46 -7.18 -7.85 36.85
CA GLY A 46 -6.41 -8.40 37.97
C GLY A 46 -4.93 -8.00 38.02
N THR A 47 -4.42 -7.28 37.03
CA THR A 47 -3.07 -6.69 37.08
C THR A 47 -3.06 -5.37 37.87
N PRO A 48 -2.00 -5.06 38.64
CA PRO A 48 -1.86 -3.77 39.30
C PRO A 48 -1.77 -2.61 38.30
N ALA A 49 -2.34 -1.46 38.66
CA ALA A 49 -2.09 -0.22 37.93
C ALA A 49 -0.60 0.16 37.99
N ALA A 50 -0.13 0.94 37.02
CA ALA A 50 1.21 1.53 37.10
C ALA A 50 1.19 2.67 38.13
N GLU A 51 2.07 2.61 39.11
CA GLU A 51 2.14 3.53 40.25
C GLU A 51 3.56 4.06 40.45
N PHE A 52 3.67 5.37 40.64
CA PHE A 52 4.94 6.09 40.68
C PHE A 52 4.97 7.08 41.84
N GLU A 53 6.11 7.17 42.52
CA GLU A 53 6.41 8.23 43.49
C GLU A 53 7.36 9.26 42.87
N LEU A 54 7.04 10.54 43.05
CA LEU A 54 7.74 11.69 42.50
C LEU A 54 8.22 12.61 43.64
N GLN A 55 9.43 13.15 43.48
CA GLN A 55 10.00 14.08 44.45
C GLN A 55 9.45 15.51 44.35
N LYS A 56 8.78 15.83 43.23
CA LYS A 56 8.21 17.16 42.93
C LYS A 56 6.86 16.99 42.25
N GLN A 57 6.00 17.99 42.37
CA GLN A 57 4.72 18.05 41.68
C GLN A 57 4.89 17.93 40.15
N PRO A 58 4.25 16.94 39.50
CA PRO A 58 4.23 16.85 38.05
C PRO A 58 3.14 17.76 37.47
N ALA A 59 3.48 18.49 36.41
CA ALA A 59 2.53 19.31 35.65
C ALA A 59 2.03 18.60 34.38
N SER A 60 2.77 17.61 33.87
CA SER A 60 2.38 16.83 32.70
C SER A 60 3.02 15.45 32.68
N ILE A 61 2.50 14.57 31.83
CA ILE A 61 2.96 13.20 31.61
C ILE A 61 3.10 12.93 30.12
N ALA A 62 4.19 12.29 29.71
CA ALA A 62 4.32 11.68 28.39
C ALA A 62 4.14 10.16 28.53
N LEU A 63 3.42 9.54 27.59
CA LEU A 63 3.17 8.10 27.58
C LEU A 63 3.15 7.53 26.16
N TYR A 64 3.54 6.26 26.02
CA TYR A 64 3.53 5.52 24.76
C TYR A 64 2.70 4.23 24.89
N PRO A 65 1.45 4.20 24.38
CA PRO A 65 0.65 2.98 24.31
C PRO A 65 1.08 2.12 23.12
N THR A 66 1.27 0.83 23.35
CA THR A 66 1.92 -0.07 22.38
C THR A 66 0.92 -0.74 21.44
N VAL A 67 -0.26 -1.09 21.96
CA VAL A 67 -1.34 -1.75 21.21
C VAL A 67 -2.69 -1.16 21.59
N ASN A 68 -3.69 -1.34 20.72
CA ASN A 68 -5.05 -0.86 20.99
C ASN A 68 -5.73 -1.80 22.00
N ASP A 69 -6.74 -1.30 22.70
CA ASP A 69 -7.65 -2.16 23.43
C ASP A 69 -8.57 -2.89 22.41
N SER A 70 -9.52 -3.72 22.85
CA SER A 70 -10.45 -4.40 21.90
C SER A 70 -11.30 -3.44 21.05
N SER A 71 -11.32 -2.14 21.39
CA SER A 71 -11.80 -1.05 20.55
C SER A 71 -10.62 -0.43 19.77
N LYS A 72 -10.87 0.29 18.68
CA LYS A 72 -9.81 0.88 17.83
C LYS A 72 -8.93 1.94 18.54
N TYR A 73 -9.05 2.07 19.86
CA TYR A 73 -8.54 3.14 20.70
C TYR A 73 -7.93 2.58 21.99
N VAL A 74 -7.32 3.46 22.80
CA VAL A 74 -6.67 3.12 24.07
C VAL A 74 -7.31 3.93 25.19
N GLY A 75 -8.01 3.25 26.10
CA GLY A 75 -8.61 3.92 27.26
C GLY A 75 -7.63 4.10 28.43
N ILE A 76 -7.23 5.34 28.75
CA ILE A 76 -6.30 5.65 29.84
C ILE A 76 -6.94 6.58 30.87
N GLN A 77 -6.83 6.22 32.15
CA GLN A 77 -7.17 7.10 33.27
C GLN A 77 -5.93 7.34 34.13
N ILE A 78 -5.71 8.62 34.47
CA ILE A 78 -4.57 9.07 35.28
C ILE A 78 -5.07 9.69 36.57
N LEU A 79 -4.59 9.15 37.68
CA LEU A 79 -4.95 9.56 39.03
C LEU A 79 -3.71 10.12 39.74
N CYS A 80 -3.92 11.04 40.67
CA CYS A 80 -2.87 11.60 41.51
C CYS A 80 -3.26 11.56 42.99
N SER A 81 -2.24 11.59 43.86
CA SER A 81 -2.39 11.55 45.32
C SER A 81 -1.19 12.21 46.01
N ASP A 82 -1.40 12.75 47.21
CA ASP A 82 -0.37 13.26 48.12
C ASP A 82 0.10 12.21 49.14
N ASP A 83 -0.76 11.24 49.49
CA ASP A 83 -0.54 10.22 50.52
C ASP A 83 -0.44 8.78 50.00
N GLY A 84 -0.74 8.54 48.72
CA GLY A 84 -0.73 7.23 48.08
C GLY A 84 -1.98 6.37 48.36
N VAL A 85 -2.93 6.90 49.13
CA VAL A 85 -4.14 6.20 49.59
C VAL A 85 -5.39 6.85 49.00
N ASN A 86 -5.48 8.18 49.08
CA ASN A 86 -6.60 8.96 48.57
C ASN A 86 -6.28 9.45 47.15
N TRP A 87 -7.01 8.91 46.18
CA TRP A 87 -6.75 9.18 44.76
C TRP A 87 -7.80 10.13 44.18
N LYS A 88 -7.34 11.13 43.43
CA LYS A 88 -8.18 12.02 42.63
C LYS A 88 -7.80 11.96 41.15
N GLN A 89 -8.71 12.35 40.27
CA GLN A 89 -8.46 12.37 38.83
C GLN A 89 -7.49 13.50 38.45
N ALA A 90 -6.41 13.14 37.77
CA ALA A 90 -5.41 14.08 37.24
C ALA A 90 -5.65 14.35 35.74
N PHE A 91 -6.03 13.32 34.99
CA PHE A 91 -6.39 13.41 33.57
C PHE A 91 -7.22 12.18 33.15
N ASP A 92 -8.10 12.35 32.19
CA ASP A 92 -8.90 11.27 31.59
C ASP A 92 -8.98 11.49 30.09
N THR A 93 -8.62 10.48 29.30
CA THR A 93 -8.61 10.58 27.84
C THR A 93 -10.00 10.78 27.23
N ARG A 94 -11.07 10.54 27.99
CA ARG A 94 -12.46 10.82 27.55
C ARG A 94 -12.81 12.30 27.58
N ASP A 95 -12.07 13.09 28.36
CA ASP A 95 -12.28 14.53 28.49
C ASP A 95 -11.43 15.32 27.47
N ASP A 96 -10.69 14.62 26.60
CA ASP A 96 -9.90 15.22 25.53
C ASP A 96 -10.75 15.37 24.25
N ASP A 97 -10.91 16.61 23.80
CA ASP A 97 -11.62 16.95 22.55
C ASP A 97 -10.82 16.54 21.29
N THR A 98 -9.56 16.09 21.44
CA THR A 98 -8.76 15.57 20.33
C THR A 98 -9.04 14.08 20.13
N ASP A 99 -9.51 13.72 18.93
CA ASP A 99 -9.89 12.35 18.52
C ASP A 99 -8.96 11.27 19.10
N TYR A 100 -9.51 10.47 20.03
CA TYR A 100 -9.11 9.15 20.54
C TYR A 100 -7.61 8.76 20.55
N THR A 101 -7.11 8.37 21.73
CA THR A 101 -5.80 7.72 21.91
C THR A 101 -5.70 6.40 21.11
N ALA A 102 -4.61 6.19 20.37
CA ALA A 102 -4.36 5.03 19.52
C ALA A 102 -2.94 4.49 19.74
N ALA A 103 -2.70 3.24 19.33
CA ALA A 103 -1.43 2.56 19.52
C ALA A 103 -0.25 3.18 18.75
N MET A 104 0.94 3.00 19.31
CA MET A 104 2.25 3.38 18.78
C MET A 104 2.45 4.88 18.55
N ILE A 105 1.83 5.70 19.40
CA ILE A 105 1.88 7.17 19.33
C ILE A 105 2.31 7.76 20.67
N TRP A 106 3.25 8.72 20.65
CA TRP A 106 3.58 9.48 21.86
C TRP A 106 2.48 10.48 22.20
N TYR A 107 1.94 10.39 23.42
CA TYR A 107 1.00 11.37 23.95
C TYR A 107 1.64 12.18 25.05
N HIS A 108 1.31 13.46 25.13
CA HIS A 108 1.75 14.37 26.19
C HIS A 108 0.54 15.10 26.75
N TYR A 109 0.17 14.77 27.99
CA TYR A 109 -1.05 15.25 28.63
C TYR A 109 -0.73 16.18 29.80
N PRO A 110 -1.47 17.31 29.94
CA PRO A 110 -1.42 18.10 31.16
C PRO A 110 -2.02 17.32 32.32
N LEU A 111 -1.48 17.52 33.52
CA LEU A 111 -2.01 16.88 34.73
C LEU A 111 -2.58 17.94 35.67
N ASN A 112 -3.81 17.70 36.15
CA ASN A 112 -4.43 18.49 37.20
C ASN A 112 -3.97 17.98 38.58
N THR A 113 -2.92 18.58 39.12
CA THR A 113 -2.25 18.15 40.37
C THR A 113 -2.21 19.27 41.40
N ASP A 114 -2.25 18.91 42.68
CA ASP A 114 -2.01 19.86 43.78
C ASP A 114 -0.51 20.00 44.07
N GLU A 115 -0.10 21.08 44.74
CA GLU A 115 1.31 21.35 45.09
C GLU A 115 1.99 20.20 45.85
N ASN A 116 1.23 19.48 46.66
CA ASN A 116 1.73 18.37 47.49
C ASN A 116 1.66 17.00 46.77
N THR A 117 1.25 16.95 45.50
CA THR A 117 1.12 15.69 44.76
C THR A 117 2.46 14.97 44.68
N ARG A 118 2.48 13.73 45.18
CA ARG A 118 3.67 12.86 45.22
C ARG A 118 3.49 11.57 44.44
N TYR A 119 2.26 11.10 44.29
CA TYR A 119 1.97 9.80 43.70
C TYR A 119 1.14 9.98 42.43
N ILE A 120 1.52 9.26 41.38
CA ILE A 120 0.74 9.15 40.14
C ILE A 120 0.42 7.69 39.88
N LYS A 121 -0.82 7.45 39.45
CA LYS A 121 -1.34 6.15 39.06
C LYS A 121 -1.91 6.22 37.66
N VAL A 122 -1.43 5.34 36.79
CA VAL A 122 -1.93 5.17 35.42
C VAL A 122 -2.61 3.82 35.34
N LYS A 123 -3.88 3.81 34.95
CA LYS A 123 -4.66 2.58 34.77
C LYS A 123 -5.47 2.60 33.48
N LYS A 124 -5.88 1.42 33.03
CA LYS A 124 -6.87 1.29 31.96
C LYS A 124 -8.22 1.88 32.39
N LEU A 125 -9.01 2.37 31.43
CA LEU A 125 -10.42 2.64 31.67
C LEU A 125 -11.15 1.35 32.03
N ASP A 126 -12.16 1.45 32.89
CA ASP A 126 -12.91 0.27 33.35
C ASP A 126 -13.64 -0.44 32.18
N THR A 127 -13.93 0.29 31.10
CA THR A 127 -14.51 -0.24 29.86
C THR A 127 -13.51 -0.90 28.93
N ALA A 128 -12.20 -0.66 29.12
CA ALA A 128 -11.14 -1.25 28.30
C ALA A 128 -10.80 -2.65 28.83
N ASN A 129 -10.60 -3.61 27.93
CA ASN A 129 -10.19 -4.96 28.33
C ASN A 129 -8.75 -4.99 28.85
N ARG A 130 -7.86 -4.17 28.29
CA ARG A 130 -6.45 -4.06 28.69
C ARG A 130 -5.87 -2.67 28.41
N LEU A 131 -4.68 -2.41 28.95
CA LEU A 131 -3.83 -1.29 28.55
C LEU A 131 -2.37 -1.75 28.49
N VAL A 132 -1.76 -1.66 27.31
CA VAL A 132 -0.33 -1.97 27.13
C VAL A 132 0.42 -0.67 26.93
N LEU A 133 1.28 -0.34 27.89
CA LEU A 133 2.14 0.84 27.84
C LEU A 133 3.60 0.42 27.75
N SER A 134 4.38 1.11 26.93
CA SER A 134 5.81 0.85 26.85
C SER A 134 6.65 1.77 27.73
N GLU A 135 6.36 3.07 27.79
CA GLU A 135 7.22 4.02 28.50
C GLU A 135 6.42 5.22 29.00
N VAL A 136 6.84 5.80 30.12
CA VAL A 136 6.22 6.96 30.78
C VAL A 136 7.29 7.95 31.25
N ALA A 137 7.00 9.25 31.17
CA ALA A 137 7.82 10.28 31.80
C ALA A 137 6.98 11.41 32.36
N PHE A 138 7.46 12.01 33.46
CA PHE A 138 6.79 13.12 34.14
C PHE A 138 7.59 14.40 34.00
N PHE A 139 6.90 15.54 33.91
CA PHE A 139 7.55 16.84 33.71
C PHE A 139 7.00 17.89 34.66
N ASP A 140 7.86 18.81 35.10
CA ASP A 140 7.46 19.99 35.86
C ASP A 140 6.82 21.07 34.96
N LYS A 141 6.34 22.16 35.57
CA LYS A 141 5.74 23.30 34.86
C LYS A 141 6.67 24.01 33.88
N ASN A 142 7.98 23.80 34.00
CA ASN A 142 8.99 24.38 33.11
C ASN A 142 9.39 23.40 31.99
N GLY A 143 8.80 22.21 31.95
CA GLY A 143 9.12 21.16 30.97
C GLY A 143 10.35 20.32 31.33
N ASN A 144 10.89 20.41 32.55
CA ASN A 144 12.01 19.55 32.97
C ASN A 144 11.49 18.17 33.38
N ARG A 145 12.18 17.11 32.93
CA ARG A 145 11.85 15.74 33.33
C ARG A 145 12.08 15.54 34.83
N LEU A 146 11.12 14.91 35.50
CA LEU A 146 11.15 14.56 36.91
C LEU A 146 11.65 13.13 37.10
N ALA A 147 12.42 12.91 38.16
CA ALA A 147 12.78 11.57 38.61
C ALA A 147 11.54 10.91 39.25
N ALA A 148 11.24 9.69 38.80
CA ALA A 148 10.14 8.87 39.30
C ALA A 148 10.69 7.56 39.87
N THR A 149 10.13 7.13 41.00
CA THR A 149 10.42 5.83 41.61
C THR A 149 9.23 4.90 41.34
N PRO A 150 9.41 3.75 40.69
CA PRO A 150 8.34 2.80 40.45
C PRO A 150 7.91 2.14 41.76
N LEU A 151 6.61 1.97 41.98
CA LEU A 151 6.06 1.33 43.19
C LEU A 151 5.74 -0.16 42.99
N ASN A 152 5.83 -0.66 41.76
CA ASN A 152 5.71 -2.09 41.44
C ASN A 152 6.57 -2.46 40.21
N GLU A 153 6.74 -3.76 39.96
CA GLU A 153 7.57 -4.26 38.85
C GLU A 153 7.08 -3.79 37.47
N GLY A 154 5.76 -3.73 37.27
CA GLY A 154 5.17 -3.21 36.03
C GLY A 154 5.52 -1.75 35.79
N SER A 155 5.51 -0.94 36.83
CA SER A 155 5.91 0.48 36.79
C SER A 155 7.40 0.64 36.50
N ALA A 156 8.24 -0.30 36.95
CA ALA A 156 9.67 -0.27 36.66
C ALA A 156 9.97 -0.49 35.17
N ARG A 157 9.14 -1.31 34.47
CA ARG A 157 9.20 -1.51 33.01
C ARG A 157 8.69 -0.32 32.18
N LEU A 158 8.20 0.74 32.82
CA LEU A 158 7.75 1.95 32.14
C LEU A 158 8.74 3.11 32.29
N LEU A 159 9.91 2.85 32.91
CA LEU A 159 10.96 3.80 33.20
C LEU A 159 12.35 3.26 32.79
N ASP A 160 12.41 2.10 32.15
CA ASP A 160 13.64 1.36 31.84
C ASP A 160 14.31 1.81 30.53
N GLU A 161 13.61 2.55 29.66
CA GLU A 161 14.13 3.06 28.39
C GLU A 161 14.03 4.61 28.29
N PRO A 162 14.60 5.37 29.25
CA PRO A 162 14.38 6.80 29.38
C PRO A 162 14.84 7.64 28.16
N GLU A 163 15.77 7.15 27.35
CA GLU A 163 16.26 7.79 26.13
C GLU A 163 15.24 7.84 24.98
N THR A 164 14.21 6.99 25.04
CA THR A 164 13.16 6.89 24.02
C THR A 164 12.12 8.00 24.16
N VAL A 165 11.97 8.55 25.37
CA VAL A 165 10.92 9.51 25.74
C VAL A 165 10.84 10.70 24.78
N ARG A 166 9.61 11.00 24.34
CA ARG A 166 9.24 12.17 23.54
C ARG A 166 8.08 12.92 24.17
N THR A 167 8.11 14.26 24.07
CA THR A 167 7.00 15.14 24.46
C THR A 167 6.15 15.59 23.27
N THR A 168 6.52 15.18 22.06
CA THR A 168 5.80 15.52 20.83
C THR A 168 5.67 14.29 19.96
N SER A 169 4.46 14.01 19.47
CA SER A 169 4.26 13.04 18.39
C SER A 169 4.53 13.69 17.04
N ASP A 170 5.28 12.99 16.20
CA ASP A 170 5.43 13.33 14.79
C ASP A 170 5.48 12.09 13.89
N ARG A 171 5.48 12.33 12.57
CA ARG A 171 5.55 11.25 11.56
C ARG A 171 6.81 10.38 11.66
N LEU A 172 7.84 10.77 12.39
CA LEU A 172 9.07 10.00 12.55
C LEU A 172 9.03 9.13 13.79
N ASN A 173 8.54 9.65 14.91
CA ASN A 173 8.54 8.94 16.19
C ASN A 173 7.25 8.18 16.50
N SER A 174 6.17 8.44 15.76
CA SER A 174 4.86 7.86 16.02
C SER A 174 4.25 7.24 14.77
N ALA A 175 3.32 6.30 15.00
CA ALA A 175 2.38 5.84 14.00
C ALA A 175 1.42 6.97 13.59
N TYR A 176 0.90 6.89 12.37
CA TYR A 176 -0.15 7.76 11.89
C TYR A 176 -1.01 7.04 10.86
N PHE A 177 -2.21 7.58 10.59
CA PHE A 177 -3.16 6.94 9.68
C PHE A 177 -3.40 5.48 10.12
N ASP A 178 -3.49 4.52 9.20
CA ASP A 178 -3.74 3.12 9.51
C ASP A 178 -2.51 2.40 10.16
N GLU A 179 -1.39 3.08 10.41
CA GLU A 179 -0.23 2.50 11.11
C GLU A 179 -0.48 2.27 12.61
N SER A 180 -1.54 2.82 13.19
CA SER A 180 -1.93 2.46 14.56
C SER A 180 -2.60 1.09 14.64
N TYR A 181 -2.99 0.50 13.50
CA TYR A 181 -3.66 -0.81 13.46
C TYR A 181 -2.71 -1.94 13.07
N PHE A 182 -2.05 -1.84 11.90
CA PHE A 182 -1.35 -3.01 11.33
C PHE A 182 -0.05 -3.39 12.06
N PRO A 183 0.85 -2.45 12.39
CA PRO A 183 2.01 -2.69 13.26
C PRO A 183 1.61 -3.16 14.65
N ALA A 184 0.60 -2.54 15.28
CA ALA A 184 0.08 -2.99 16.57
C ALA A 184 -0.40 -4.44 16.49
N SER A 185 -1.17 -4.80 15.47
CA SER A 185 -1.62 -6.17 15.25
C SER A 185 -0.51 -7.15 14.91
N ALA A 186 0.56 -6.71 14.26
CA ALA A 186 1.73 -7.53 14.04
C ALA A 186 2.39 -7.88 15.38
N LEU A 187 2.54 -6.90 16.28
CA LEU A 187 3.07 -7.10 17.62
C LEU A 187 2.16 -8.00 18.46
N GLU A 188 0.85 -7.76 18.44
CA GLU A 188 -0.14 -8.60 19.13
C GLU A 188 0.01 -10.08 18.73
N MET A 189 0.16 -10.35 17.43
CA MET A 189 0.35 -11.71 16.92
C MET A 189 1.72 -12.31 17.26
N GLN A 190 2.78 -11.50 17.38
CA GLN A 190 4.12 -11.96 17.75
C GLN A 190 4.20 -12.35 19.23
N ASP A 191 3.55 -11.55 20.08
CA ASP A 191 3.64 -11.68 21.53
C ASP A 191 2.49 -12.50 22.14
N GLY A 192 1.52 -12.92 21.32
CA GLY A 192 0.36 -13.70 21.78
C GLY A 192 -0.71 -12.86 22.49
N LEU A 193 -0.70 -11.54 22.28
CA LEU A 193 -1.69 -10.63 22.85
C LEU A 193 -2.98 -10.64 22.02
N SER A 194 -4.15 -10.42 22.64
CA SER A 194 -5.43 -10.35 21.91
C SER A 194 -5.36 -9.32 20.77
N VAL A 195 -5.80 -9.68 19.57
CA VAL A 195 -5.66 -8.80 18.39
C VAL A 195 -6.82 -7.81 18.30
N ALA A 196 -6.55 -6.51 18.15
CA ALA A 196 -7.60 -5.49 18.05
C ALA A 196 -8.16 -5.33 16.61
N GLU A 197 -7.30 -5.38 15.59
CA GLU A 197 -7.72 -5.27 14.18
C GLU A 197 -8.12 -6.63 13.60
N MET A 198 -9.34 -6.73 13.10
CA MET A 198 -9.92 -8.00 12.66
C MET A 198 -10.57 -7.89 11.27
N ASP A 199 -10.13 -6.93 10.45
CA ASP A 199 -10.77 -6.58 9.18
C ASP A 199 -10.01 -7.21 7.97
N HIS A 200 -8.78 -7.73 8.18
CA HIS A 200 -7.89 -8.20 7.11
C HIS A 200 -7.25 -9.56 7.41
N PRO A 201 -6.90 -10.36 6.39
CA PRO A 201 -6.13 -11.57 6.58
C PRO A 201 -4.68 -11.33 7.08
N PRO A 202 -3.99 -12.33 7.67
CA PRO A 202 -2.79 -12.10 8.49
C PRO A 202 -1.47 -11.85 7.74
N VAL A 203 -1.30 -12.29 6.48
CA VAL A 203 0.02 -12.35 5.80
C VAL A 203 0.75 -11.00 5.79
N GLY A 204 0.06 -9.89 5.54
CA GLY A 204 0.71 -8.59 5.51
C GLY A 204 1.24 -8.16 6.89
N ARG A 205 0.50 -8.48 7.96
CA ARG A 205 0.92 -8.21 9.35
C ARG A 205 2.13 -9.05 9.75
N LEU A 206 2.18 -10.31 9.32
CA LEU A 206 3.35 -11.17 9.53
C LEU A 206 4.62 -10.59 8.87
N ILE A 207 4.48 -9.95 7.70
CA ILE A 207 5.62 -9.30 7.03
C ILE A 207 6.02 -8.01 7.76
N ILE A 208 5.07 -7.21 8.26
CA ILE A 208 5.36 -6.05 9.12
C ILE A 208 6.12 -6.49 10.37
N GLY A 209 5.64 -7.55 11.05
CA GLY A 209 6.28 -8.13 12.23
C GLY A 209 7.72 -8.54 11.96
N LEU A 210 8.00 -9.18 10.82
CA LEU A 210 9.37 -9.50 10.41
C LEU A 210 10.25 -8.23 10.28
N GLY A 211 9.70 -7.10 9.83
CA GLY A 211 10.40 -5.82 9.84
C GLY A 211 10.73 -5.33 11.25
N MET A 212 9.78 -5.49 12.19
CA MET A 212 9.96 -5.15 13.60
C MET A 212 10.99 -6.06 14.30
N ASP A 213 11.02 -7.36 13.97
CA ASP A 213 12.02 -8.30 14.50
C ASP A 213 13.44 -7.96 14.04
N LEU A 214 13.58 -7.48 12.80
CA LEU A 214 14.88 -7.16 12.20
C LEU A 214 15.42 -5.79 12.62
N PHE A 215 14.55 -4.81 12.87
CA PHE A 215 14.94 -3.41 13.05
C PHE A 215 14.36 -2.73 14.30
N GLY A 216 13.74 -3.50 15.19
CA GLY A 216 13.10 -3.03 16.42
C GLY A 216 11.65 -2.61 16.22
N ARG A 217 10.90 -2.57 17.32
CA ARG A 217 9.50 -2.13 17.42
C ARG A 217 9.38 -0.62 17.30
N THR A 218 9.80 -0.11 16.15
CA THR A 218 9.98 1.33 15.88
C THR A 218 9.29 1.70 14.57
N PRO A 219 8.97 2.99 14.34
CA PRO A 219 8.48 3.47 13.05
C PRO A 219 9.37 3.10 11.88
N PHE A 220 10.69 3.08 12.06
CA PHE A 220 11.59 2.56 11.03
C PHE A 220 11.33 1.07 10.74
N GLY A 221 11.21 0.24 11.79
CA GLY A 221 11.05 -1.21 11.66
C GLY A 221 9.74 -1.63 10.99
N PHE A 222 8.61 -1.09 11.44
CA PHE A 222 7.31 -1.46 10.85
C PHE A 222 7.07 -0.88 9.45
N ARG A 223 7.80 0.17 9.04
CA ARG A 223 7.76 0.72 7.67
C ARG A 223 8.76 0.07 6.72
N PHE A 224 9.81 -0.57 7.24
CA PHE A 224 10.93 -1.05 6.42
C PHE A 224 10.48 -1.97 5.28
N MET A 225 9.66 -2.98 5.62
CA MET A 225 9.25 -3.99 4.65
C MET A 225 8.35 -3.42 3.54
N GLN A 226 7.55 -2.41 3.85
CA GLN A 226 6.72 -1.73 2.86
C GLN A 226 7.56 -1.06 1.78
N VAL A 227 8.65 -0.40 2.20
CA VAL A 227 9.60 0.26 1.27
C VAL A 227 10.33 -0.80 0.44
N LEU A 228 10.77 -1.90 1.07
CA LEU A 228 11.41 -3.01 0.37
C LEU A 228 10.53 -3.56 -0.75
N PHE A 229 9.25 -3.78 -0.48
CA PHE A 229 8.31 -4.30 -1.47
C PHE A 229 7.98 -3.26 -2.55
N GLY A 230 7.88 -1.97 -2.20
CA GLY A 230 7.82 -0.88 -3.18
C GLY A 230 9.03 -0.85 -4.13
N ILE A 231 10.24 -1.00 -3.60
CA ILE A 231 11.47 -1.12 -4.41
C ILE A 231 11.41 -2.37 -5.28
N ALA A 232 10.96 -3.52 -4.74
CA ALA A 232 10.88 -4.78 -5.46
C ALA A 232 9.86 -4.76 -6.61
N MET A 233 8.85 -3.89 -6.56
CA MET A 233 7.94 -3.69 -7.70
C MET A 233 8.66 -3.14 -8.94
N LEU A 234 9.73 -2.36 -8.78
CA LEU A 234 10.45 -1.72 -9.90
C LEU A 234 11.15 -2.74 -10.83
N PRO A 235 12.01 -3.67 -10.34
CA PRO A 235 12.54 -4.71 -11.20
C PRO A 235 11.43 -5.67 -11.68
N LEU A 236 10.42 -5.94 -10.86
CA LEU A 236 9.34 -6.85 -11.25
C LEU A 236 8.51 -6.31 -12.42
N ILE A 237 8.09 -5.03 -12.38
CA ILE A 237 7.39 -4.38 -13.50
C ILE A 237 8.28 -4.29 -14.72
N TYR A 238 9.59 -4.14 -14.55
CA TYR A 238 10.55 -4.21 -15.65
C TYR A 238 10.55 -5.58 -16.31
N PHE A 239 10.77 -6.67 -15.57
CA PHE A 239 10.79 -8.01 -16.18
C PHE A 239 9.43 -8.36 -16.82
N PHE A 240 8.34 -7.96 -16.18
CA PHE A 240 7.00 -8.15 -16.72
C PHE A 240 6.79 -7.33 -18.01
N GLY A 241 7.13 -6.04 -17.99
CA GLY A 241 7.07 -5.14 -19.14
C GLY A 241 7.96 -5.62 -20.28
N LYS A 242 9.17 -6.11 -19.99
CA LYS A 242 10.08 -6.67 -21.01
C LYS A 242 9.50 -7.93 -21.65
N ALA A 243 8.80 -8.78 -20.90
CA ALA A 243 8.09 -9.92 -21.45
C ALA A 243 6.91 -9.47 -22.34
N LEU A 244 6.09 -8.51 -21.86
CA LEU A 244 4.91 -7.99 -22.57
C LEU A 244 5.29 -7.25 -23.86
N PHE A 245 6.31 -6.40 -23.80
CA PHE A 245 6.69 -5.51 -24.88
C PHE A 245 7.85 -6.04 -25.72
N LYS A 246 8.59 -7.06 -25.28
CA LYS A 246 9.81 -7.54 -25.96
C LYS A 246 10.78 -6.40 -26.26
N SER A 247 10.86 -5.41 -25.37
CA SER A 247 11.60 -4.17 -25.61
C SER A 247 12.05 -3.55 -24.29
N PRO A 248 13.37 -3.33 -24.11
CA PRO A 248 13.92 -2.66 -22.93
C PRO A 248 13.42 -1.23 -22.75
N LEU A 249 13.18 -0.51 -23.84
CA LEU A 249 12.74 0.89 -23.80
C LEU A 249 11.36 1.03 -23.13
N TRP A 250 10.37 0.29 -23.61
CA TRP A 250 9.00 0.38 -23.10
C TRP A 250 8.86 -0.21 -21.70
N SER A 251 9.67 -1.23 -21.40
CA SER A 251 9.85 -1.75 -20.05
C SER A 251 10.42 -0.69 -19.09
N GLY A 252 11.48 -0.01 -19.51
CA GLY A 252 12.10 1.07 -18.75
C GLY A 252 11.15 2.24 -18.54
N ILE A 253 10.35 2.61 -19.56
CA ILE A 253 9.31 3.65 -19.43
C ILE A 253 8.29 3.25 -18.34
N ALA A 254 7.71 2.04 -18.39
CA ALA A 254 6.76 1.60 -17.37
C ALA A 254 7.38 1.59 -15.96
N THR A 255 8.66 1.22 -15.85
CA THR A 255 9.41 1.22 -14.58
C THR A 255 9.63 2.62 -14.04
N LEU A 256 10.04 3.58 -14.89
CA LEU A 256 10.21 4.97 -14.49
C LEU A 256 8.87 5.62 -14.12
N LEU A 257 7.79 5.31 -14.84
CA LEU A 257 6.47 5.82 -14.50
C LEU A 257 6.01 5.35 -13.12
N LEU A 258 6.30 4.10 -12.75
CA LEU A 258 6.03 3.60 -11.39
C LEU A 258 6.95 4.25 -10.35
N ALA A 259 8.24 4.40 -10.65
CA ALA A 259 9.21 5.04 -9.75
C ALA A 259 8.88 6.52 -9.47
N PHE A 260 8.28 7.23 -10.42
CA PHE A 260 7.85 8.62 -10.27
C PHE A 260 6.34 8.78 -10.01
N ASP A 261 5.63 7.70 -9.66
CA ASP A 261 4.23 7.78 -9.25
C ASP A 261 4.11 8.24 -7.78
N PHE A 262 3.20 9.19 -7.55
CA PHE A 262 3.05 9.86 -6.27
C PHE A 262 2.51 8.90 -5.21
N LEU A 263 1.49 8.11 -5.55
CA LEU A 263 0.87 7.16 -4.62
C LEU A 263 1.81 5.98 -4.36
N HIS A 264 2.53 5.50 -5.38
CA HIS A 264 3.55 4.48 -5.19
C HIS A 264 4.61 4.92 -4.17
N TYR A 265 5.08 6.17 -4.25
CA TYR A 265 6.01 6.70 -3.26
C TYR A 265 5.39 6.83 -1.86
N THR A 266 4.24 7.50 -1.72
CA THR A 266 3.63 7.72 -0.40
C THR A 266 3.20 6.41 0.26
N GLN A 267 2.50 5.53 -0.46
CA GLN A 267 1.89 4.32 0.10
C GLN A 267 2.93 3.29 0.54
N THR A 268 4.07 3.22 -0.15
CA THR A 268 5.12 2.24 0.17
C THR A 268 5.99 2.67 1.34
N ARG A 269 5.84 3.91 1.85
CA ARG A 269 6.62 4.43 2.99
C ARG A 269 5.88 4.40 4.32
N ILE A 270 4.66 3.87 4.36
CA ILE A 270 3.86 3.72 5.59
C ILE A 270 3.64 2.24 5.91
N GLY A 271 3.56 1.90 7.19
CA GLY A 271 3.37 0.57 7.76
C GLY A 271 1.96 0.00 7.56
N THR A 272 1.50 -0.09 6.31
CA THR A 272 0.19 -0.67 5.94
C THR A 272 0.35 -2.00 5.20
N LEU A 273 -0.74 -2.52 4.61
CA LEU A 273 -0.73 -3.81 3.91
C LEU A 273 -0.57 -3.66 2.38
N ASP A 274 -0.76 -2.45 1.84
CA ASP A 274 -1.03 -2.31 0.40
C ASP A 274 0.20 -2.55 -0.48
N ALA A 275 1.43 -2.23 -0.05
CA ALA A 275 2.61 -2.50 -0.88
C ALA A 275 2.83 -4.01 -1.08
N PHE A 276 2.63 -4.81 -0.03
CA PHE A 276 2.67 -6.28 -0.14
C PHE A 276 1.62 -6.78 -1.14
N LEU A 277 0.37 -6.31 -1.00
CA LEU A 277 -0.72 -6.69 -1.89
C LEU A 277 -0.40 -6.37 -3.36
N VAL A 278 0.02 -5.14 -3.67
CA VAL A 278 0.31 -4.72 -5.04
C VAL A 278 1.47 -5.51 -5.63
N PHE A 279 2.51 -5.77 -4.85
CA PHE A 279 3.64 -6.58 -5.30
C PHE A 279 3.21 -8.01 -5.62
N PHE A 280 2.43 -8.65 -4.74
CA PHE A 280 1.93 -10.00 -4.95
C PHE A 280 0.98 -10.10 -6.16
N ILE A 281 0.12 -9.10 -6.36
CA ILE A 281 -0.73 -8.99 -7.56
C ILE A 281 0.12 -8.86 -8.82
N LEU A 282 1.10 -7.95 -8.82
CA LEU A 282 1.99 -7.77 -9.96
C LEU A 282 2.76 -9.06 -10.27
N ALA A 283 3.24 -9.75 -9.23
CA ALA A 283 4.00 -11.00 -9.34
C ALA A 283 3.14 -12.12 -9.92
N MET A 284 1.93 -12.34 -9.41
CA MET A 284 1.07 -13.41 -9.91
C MET A 284 0.69 -13.21 -11.39
N TYR A 285 0.48 -11.97 -11.84
CA TYR A 285 0.26 -11.66 -13.26
C TYR A 285 1.53 -11.85 -14.10
N ALA A 286 2.68 -11.42 -13.61
CA ALA A 286 3.96 -11.60 -14.28
C ALA A 286 4.27 -13.09 -14.49
N PHE A 287 4.14 -13.91 -13.44
CA PHE A 287 4.39 -15.34 -13.51
C PHE A 287 3.37 -16.08 -14.37
N LEU A 288 2.08 -15.71 -14.33
CA LEU A 288 1.09 -16.28 -15.25
C LEU A 288 1.44 -15.96 -16.72
N TYR A 289 1.93 -14.75 -16.99
CA TYR A 289 2.36 -14.39 -18.33
C TYR A 289 3.66 -15.10 -18.74
N PHE A 290 4.61 -15.29 -17.82
CA PHE A 290 5.82 -16.09 -18.07
C PHE A 290 5.47 -17.56 -18.38
N PHE A 291 4.50 -18.12 -17.66
CA PHE A 291 3.89 -19.41 -17.99
C PHE A 291 3.33 -19.40 -19.42
N HIS A 292 2.57 -18.38 -19.81
CA HIS A 292 1.96 -18.29 -21.13
C HIS A 292 2.99 -18.30 -22.27
N ILE A 293 4.06 -17.51 -22.14
CA ILE A 293 5.05 -17.34 -23.21
C ILE A 293 6.17 -18.40 -23.19
N SER A 294 6.29 -19.18 -22.12
CA SER A 294 7.33 -20.21 -21.99
C SER A 294 7.05 -21.42 -22.86
N THR A 295 8.07 -21.90 -23.57
CA THR A 295 8.04 -23.16 -24.33
C THR A 295 8.59 -24.35 -23.55
N SER A 296 9.34 -24.10 -22.48
CA SER A 296 9.91 -25.15 -21.63
C SER A 296 8.86 -25.70 -20.68
N ARG A 297 8.54 -27.00 -20.78
CA ARG A 297 7.53 -27.66 -19.93
C ARG A 297 7.83 -27.50 -18.43
N PRO A 298 9.04 -27.80 -17.91
CA PRO A 298 9.35 -27.58 -16.49
C PRO A 298 9.14 -26.13 -16.05
N ALA A 299 9.63 -25.17 -16.85
CA ALA A 299 9.50 -23.75 -16.53
C ALA A 299 8.03 -23.31 -16.46
N ARG A 300 7.16 -23.86 -17.31
CA ARG A 300 5.71 -23.60 -17.28
C ARG A 300 5.10 -24.00 -15.93
N TYR A 301 5.37 -25.21 -15.44
CA TYR A 301 4.87 -25.65 -14.13
C TYR A 301 5.41 -24.80 -12.98
N VAL A 302 6.70 -24.43 -13.02
CA VAL A 302 7.31 -23.53 -12.02
C VAL A 302 6.62 -22.17 -12.02
N PHE A 303 6.44 -21.54 -13.19
CA PHE A 303 5.76 -20.25 -13.27
C PHE A 303 4.29 -20.32 -12.87
N LEU A 304 3.61 -21.42 -13.18
CA LEU A 304 2.22 -21.62 -12.76
C LEU A 304 2.12 -21.76 -11.23
N LEU A 305 3.04 -22.51 -10.61
CA LEU A 305 3.15 -22.64 -9.16
C LEU A 305 3.47 -21.30 -8.49
N LEU A 306 4.47 -20.56 -9.00
CA LEU A 306 4.82 -19.23 -8.48
C LEU A 306 3.64 -18.27 -8.57
N SER A 307 2.92 -18.25 -9.70
CA SER A 307 1.71 -17.45 -9.84
C SER A 307 0.68 -17.80 -8.76
N GLY A 308 0.46 -19.10 -8.52
CA GLY A 308 -0.39 -19.61 -7.44
C GLY A 308 0.04 -19.23 -6.03
N ILE A 309 1.34 -19.32 -5.70
CA ILE A 309 1.90 -18.89 -4.41
C ILE A 309 1.60 -17.40 -4.20
N PHE A 310 1.88 -16.56 -5.20
CA PHE A 310 1.61 -15.13 -5.11
C PHE A 310 0.12 -14.79 -5.06
N THR A 311 -0.76 -15.61 -5.66
CA THR A 311 -2.21 -15.51 -5.45
C THR A 311 -2.58 -15.80 -3.99
N GLY A 312 -2.02 -16.85 -3.38
CA GLY A 312 -2.23 -17.16 -1.96
C GLY A 312 -1.76 -16.04 -1.03
N LEU A 313 -0.57 -15.49 -1.30
CA LEU A 313 -0.03 -14.36 -0.54
C LEU A 313 -0.88 -13.10 -0.70
N ALA A 314 -1.32 -12.76 -1.92
CA ALA A 314 -2.19 -11.60 -2.16
C ALA A 314 -3.52 -11.71 -1.39
N ILE A 315 -4.21 -12.86 -1.48
CA ILE A 315 -5.48 -13.10 -0.79
C ILE A 315 -5.28 -13.13 0.72
N GLY A 316 -4.18 -13.73 1.19
CA GLY A 316 -3.78 -13.76 2.59
C GLY A 316 -3.32 -12.41 3.14
N THR A 317 -3.11 -11.39 2.30
CA THR A 317 -2.90 -9.99 2.73
C THR A 317 -4.21 -9.21 2.74
N LYS A 318 -5.04 -9.32 1.70
CA LYS A 318 -6.32 -8.60 1.58
C LYS A 318 -7.23 -9.32 0.58
N TRP A 319 -8.54 -9.37 0.87
CA TRP A 319 -9.52 -10.01 -0.03
C TRP A 319 -9.64 -9.36 -1.41
N SER A 320 -9.18 -8.13 -1.60
CA SER A 320 -9.05 -7.54 -2.94
C SER A 320 -8.08 -8.31 -3.85
N GLY A 321 -7.20 -9.16 -3.29
CA GLY A 321 -6.43 -10.14 -4.05
C GLY A 321 -7.31 -11.11 -4.86
N CYS A 322 -8.53 -11.43 -4.38
CA CYS A 322 -9.49 -12.26 -5.11
C CYS A 322 -9.95 -11.59 -6.42
N TYR A 323 -10.08 -10.26 -6.44
CA TYR A 323 -10.47 -9.52 -7.64
C TYR A 323 -9.42 -9.70 -8.74
N ALA A 324 -8.15 -9.62 -8.34
CA ALA A 324 -7.03 -9.81 -9.24
C ALA A 324 -6.90 -11.29 -9.68
N ALA A 325 -7.20 -12.26 -8.80
CA ALA A 325 -7.23 -13.69 -9.12
C ALA A 325 -8.33 -14.05 -10.14
N LEU A 326 -9.48 -13.38 -10.09
CA LEU A 326 -10.53 -13.52 -11.11
C LEU A 326 -10.00 -13.13 -12.51
N GLY A 327 -9.22 -12.06 -12.61
CA GLY A 327 -8.58 -11.69 -13.86
C GLY A 327 -7.55 -12.71 -14.37
N LEU A 328 -6.81 -13.37 -13.47
CA LEU A 328 -5.94 -14.51 -13.84
C LEU A 328 -6.75 -15.67 -14.40
N ALA A 329 -7.88 -16.01 -13.78
CA ALA A 329 -8.77 -17.06 -14.27
C ALA A 329 -9.28 -16.74 -15.69
N VAL A 330 -9.72 -15.50 -15.93
CA VAL A 330 -10.14 -15.04 -17.26
C VAL A 330 -9.03 -15.22 -18.29
N LEU A 331 -7.79 -14.80 -17.97
CA LEU A 331 -6.64 -14.96 -18.87
C LEU A 331 -6.29 -16.42 -19.14
N TYR A 332 -6.24 -17.24 -18.08
CA TYR A 332 -5.91 -18.65 -18.17
C TYR A 332 -6.94 -19.41 -19.02
N PHE A 333 -8.23 -19.24 -18.74
CA PHE A 333 -9.29 -19.90 -19.50
C PHE A 333 -9.38 -19.41 -20.94
N TYR A 334 -9.15 -18.11 -21.19
CA TYR A 334 -9.06 -17.58 -22.55
C TYR A 334 -7.96 -18.28 -23.36
N TRP A 335 -6.76 -18.46 -22.80
CA TRP A 335 -5.67 -19.17 -23.48
C TRP A 335 -5.91 -20.67 -23.58
N LEU A 336 -6.46 -21.28 -22.53
CA LEU A 336 -6.81 -22.70 -22.51
C LEU A 336 -7.81 -23.02 -23.61
N ILE A 337 -8.94 -22.32 -23.68
CA ILE A 337 -9.99 -22.54 -24.69
C ILE A 337 -9.42 -22.36 -26.10
N ARG A 338 -8.65 -21.29 -26.33
CA ARG A 338 -8.00 -21.04 -27.62
C ARG A 338 -7.11 -22.21 -28.04
N ASP A 339 -6.29 -22.71 -27.12
CA ASP A 339 -5.34 -23.79 -27.38
C ASP A 339 -6.04 -25.16 -27.46
N MET A 340 -7.17 -25.36 -26.79
CA MET A 340 -8.01 -26.56 -26.91
C MET A 340 -8.72 -26.62 -28.27
N VAL A 341 -9.14 -25.48 -28.80
CA VAL A 341 -9.81 -25.39 -30.12
C VAL A 341 -8.81 -25.48 -31.28
N LYS A 342 -7.65 -24.83 -31.17
CA LYS A 342 -6.69 -24.70 -32.28
C LYS A 342 -5.49 -25.65 -32.18
N GLY A 343 -5.24 -26.25 -31.02
CA GLY A 343 -4.07 -27.07 -30.76
C GLY A 343 -4.18 -28.48 -31.32
N ASP A 344 -3.04 -29.05 -31.71
CA ASP A 344 -2.95 -30.46 -32.05
C ASP A 344 -3.20 -31.37 -30.81
N LYS A 345 -3.14 -32.69 -30.99
CA LYS A 345 -3.34 -33.64 -29.89
C LYS A 345 -2.31 -33.48 -28.77
N GLY A 346 -1.06 -33.12 -29.10
CA GLY A 346 0.02 -32.94 -28.13
C GLY A 346 -0.17 -31.69 -27.27
N VAL A 347 -0.53 -30.57 -27.90
CA VAL A 347 -0.89 -29.32 -27.22
C VAL A 347 -2.08 -29.54 -26.29
N ARG A 348 -3.15 -30.19 -26.78
CA ARG A 348 -4.34 -30.50 -25.95
C ARG A 348 -4.00 -31.36 -24.73
N ARG A 349 -3.24 -32.43 -24.90
CA ARG A 349 -2.79 -33.29 -23.80
C ARG A 349 -1.97 -32.53 -22.76
N GLN A 350 -1.06 -31.66 -23.23
CA GLN A 350 -0.26 -30.81 -22.34
C GLN A 350 -1.14 -29.84 -21.55
N ARG A 351 -2.10 -29.18 -22.21
CA ARG A 351 -3.01 -28.24 -21.57
C ARG A 351 -3.89 -28.89 -20.51
N LEU A 352 -4.39 -30.10 -20.77
CA LEU A 352 -5.12 -30.88 -19.76
C LEU A 352 -4.27 -31.16 -18.52
N GLY A 353 -3.01 -31.57 -18.69
CA GLY A 353 -2.09 -31.75 -17.56
C GLY A 353 -1.84 -30.46 -16.78
N GLU A 354 -1.66 -29.34 -17.49
CA GLU A 354 -1.55 -28.01 -16.88
C GLU A 354 -2.83 -27.59 -16.15
N SER A 355 -4.02 -28.04 -16.58
CA SER A 355 -5.28 -27.77 -15.88
C SER A 355 -5.40 -28.51 -14.56
N PHE A 356 -4.97 -29.77 -14.48
CA PHE A 356 -4.89 -30.48 -13.18
C PHE A 356 -3.91 -29.80 -12.23
N PHE A 357 -2.75 -29.39 -12.74
CA PHE A 357 -1.79 -28.66 -11.92
C PHE A 357 -2.28 -27.25 -11.55
N CYS A 358 -3.12 -26.63 -12.39
CA CYS A 358 -3.76 -25.35 -12.08
C CYS A 358 -4.63 -25.46 -10.82
N CYS A 359 -5.33 -26.58 -10.60
CA CYS A 359 -6.07 -26.81 -9.34
C CYS A 359 -5.15 -26.84 -8.12
N LEU A 360 -3.98 -27.49 -8.22
CA LEU A 360 -2.97 -27.45 -7.17
C LEU A 360 -2.49 -26.00 -6.93
N ALA A 361 -2.10 -25.32 -8.00
CA ALA A 361 -1.49 -24.00 -7.92
C ALA A 361 -2.45 -22.88 -7.48
N PHE A 362 -3.72 -22.90 -7.89
CA PHE A 362 -4.67 -21.80 -7.64
C PHE A 362 -5.80 -22.13 -6.66
N ILE A 363 -5.87 -23.37 -6.16
CA ILE A 363 -6.83 -23.75 -5.11
C ILE A 363 -6.07 -24.23 -3.88
N VAL A 364 -5.38 -25.37 -4.00
CA VAL A 364 -4.73 -26.02 -2.84
C VAL A 364 -3.66 -25.13 -2.21
N VAL A 365 -2.76 -24.58 -3.02
CA VAL A 365 -1.66 -23.73 -2.53
C VAL A 365 -2.18 -22.42 -1.89
N PRO A 366 -3.06 -21.62 -2.54
CA PRO A 366 -3.64 -20.44 -1.93
C PRO A 366 -4.41 -20.72 -0.64
N VAL A 367 -5.25 -21.76 -0.62
CA VAL A 367 -6.00 -22.14 0.60
C VAL A 367 -5.05 -22.54 1.72
N THR A 368 -3.97 -23.25 1.40
CA THR A 368 -2.94 -23.64 2.38
C THR A 368 -2.23 -22.42 2.95
N ILE A 369 -1.71 -21.52 2.09
CA ILE A 369 -1.04 -20.27 2.53
C ILE A 369 -1.99 -19.42 3.38
N TYR A 370 -3.22 -19.24 2.90
CA TYR A 370 -4.24 -18.45 3.59
C TYR A 370 -4.51 -19.04 4.97
N THR A 371 -4.80 -20.33 5.07
CA THR A 371 -5.12 -21.00 6.34
C THR A 371 -3.94 -20.98 7.30
N LEU A 372 -2.74 -21.38 6.85
CA LEU A 372 -1.55 -21.43 7.70
C LEU A 372 -1.11 -20.05 8.21
N SER A 373 -1.44 -18.97 7.51
CA SER A 373 -1.14 -17.61 7.99
C SER A 373 -1.85 -17.24 9.30
N TYR A 374 -2.89 -17.98 9.69
CA TYR A 374 -3.62 -17.78 10.95
C TYR A 374 -2.96 -18.46 12.15
N ILE A 375 -1.85 -19.20 11.99
CA ILE A 375 -1.20 -19.87 13.12
C ILE A 375 -0.83 -18.88 14.24
N PRO A 376 -0.14 -17.75 13.98
CA PRO A 376 0.16 -16.78 15.03
C PRO A 376 -1.09 -16.10 15.58
N TYR A 377 -2.08 -15.83 14.73
CA TYR A 377 -3.36 -15.27 15.14
C TYR A 377 -4.14 -16.22 16.07
N ALA A 378 -4.08 -17.53 15.86
CA ALA A 378 -4.70 -18.50 16.77
C ALA A 378 -4.00 -18.53 18.14
N GLY A 379 -2.70 -18.22 18.19
CA GLY A 379 -1.95 -18.11 19.45
C GLY A 379 -2.38 -16.95 20.35
N THR A 380 -3.14 -15.98 19.83
CA THR A 380 -3.64 -14.83 20.61
C THR A 380 -4.95 -15.10 21.36
N ILE A 381 -5.53 -16.30 21.18
CA ILE A 381 -6.77 -16.72 21.81
C ILE A 381 -6.56 -18.12 22.44
N PRO A 382 -5.94 -18.20 23.63
CA PRO A 382 -5.40 -19.45 24.18
C PRO A 382 -6.46 -20.54 24.43
N ASP A 383 -7.70 -20.15 24.71
CA ASP A 383 -8.78 -21.10 25.05
C ASP A 383 -9.53 -21.68 23.84
N LYS A 384 -9.12 -21.33 22.61
CA LYS A 384 -9.81 -21.74 21.39
C LYS A 384 -8.97 -22.62 20.48
N GLY A 385 -9.61 -23.61 19.87
CA GLY A 385 -8.97 -24.44 18.84
C GLY A 385 -8.68 -23.63 17.57
N PHE A 386 -7.61 -23.99 16.85
CA PHE A 386 -7.18 -23.30 15.62
C PHE A 386 -8.31 -23.05 14.61
N PHE A 387 -9.13 -24.07 14.32
CA PHE A 387 -10.22 -23.94 13.34
C PHE A 387 -11.36 -23.06 13.85
N GLU A 388 -11.62 -23.05 15.16
CA GLU A 388 -12.62 -22.14 15.74
C GLU A 388 -12.19 -20.69 15.54
N VAL A 389 -10.93 -20.37 15.86
CA VAL A 389 -10.37 -19.03 15.63
C VAL A 389 -10.37 -18.67 14.16
N PHE A 390 -9.92 -19.59 13.29
CA PHE A 390 -9.86 -19.36 11.85
C PHE A 390 -11.24 -19.01 11.27
N PHE A 391 -12.26 -19.83 11.53
CA PHE A 391 -13.61 -19.60 11.02
C PHE A 391 -14.29 -18.40 11.67
N GLY A 392 -14.09 -18.19 12.98
CA GLY A 392 -14.60 -17.01 13.68
C GLY A 392 -14.08 -15.70 13.07
N HIS A 393 -12.78 -15.63 12.78
CA HIS A 393 -12.19 -14.45 12.14
C HIS A 393 -12.71 -14.25 10.70
N GLN A 394 -13.01 -15.32 9.94
CA GLN A 394 -13.66 -15.16 8.62
C GLN A 394 -15.04 -14.50 8.74
N GLN A 395 -15.84 -14.92 9.72
CA GLN A 395 -17.17 -14.37 9.95
C GLN A 395 -17.10 -12.89 10.33
N GLN A 396 -16.14 -12.53 11.17
CA GLN A 396 -15.92 -11.14 11.58
C GLN A 396 -15.48 -10.24 10.42
N MET A 397 -14.47 -10.66 9.65
CA MET A 397 -14.05 -9.93 8.45
C MET A 397 -15.21 -9.78 7.47
N PHE A 398 -16.04 -10.82 7.29
CA PHE A 398 -17.22 -10.74 6.43
C PHE A 398 -18.25 -9.73 6.96
N GLY A 399 -18.51 -9.72 8.27
CA GLY A 399 -19.37 -8.73 8.93
C GLY A 399 -18.87 -7.29 8.77
N TYR A 400 -17.56 -7.08 8.81
CA TYR A 400 -16.94 -5.77 8.53
C TYR A 400 -17.13 -5.35 7.07
N HIS A 401 -16.77 -6.22 6.11
CA HIS A 401 -16.79 -5.86 4.68
C HIS A 401 -18.19 -5.74 4.07
N THR A 402 -19.21 -6.37 4.68
CA THR A 402 -20.62 -6.18 4.31
C THR A 402 -21.22 -4.88 4.87
N GLY A 403 -20.49 -4.19 5.76
CA GLY A 403 -20.97 -2.97 6.42
C GLY A 403 -21.91 -3.24 7.59
N ALA A 404 -22.15 -4.51 7.94
CA ALA A 404 -22.99 -4.88 9.08
C ALA A 404 -22.41 -4.41 10.42
N SER A 405 -21.10 -4.13 10.45
CA SER A 405 -20.35 -3.74 11.65
C SER A 405 -19.90 -2.27 11.64
N THR A 406 -20.28 -1.48 10.63
CA THR A 406 -19.81 -0.09 10.46
C THR A 406 -20.97 0.86 10.19
N HIS A 407 -21.32 1.69 11.16
CA HIS A 407 -22.34 2.75 11.04
C HIS A 407 -21.74 4.16 10.87
N TYR A 408 -20.42 4.27 10.89
CA TYR A 408 -19.71 5.54 10.79
C TYR A 408 -19.28 5.83 9.35
N HIS A 409 -19.51 7.06 8.90
CA HIS A 409 -19.03 7.56 7.61
C HIS A 409 -17.83 8.49 7.81
N HIS A 410 -16.68 8.09 7.31
CA HIS A 410 -15.43 8.82 7.44
C HIS A 410 -15.37 9.98 6.42
N PRO A 411 -15.01 11.21 6.84
CA PRO A 411 -15.05 12.40 5.97
C PRO A 411 -14.08 12.30 4.77
N TYR A 412 -12.96 11.58 4.95
CA TYR A 412 -11.98 11.33 3.89
C TYR A 412 -12.33 10.15 2.98
N SER A 413 -13.43 9.44 3.20
CA SER A 413 -13.88 8.37 2.30
C SER A 413 -14.13 8.93 0.89
N SER A 414 -13.80 8.17 -0.15
CA SER A 414 -13.91 8.60 -1.54
C SER A 414 -14.52 7.51 -2.40
N LYS A 415 -15.33 7.91 -3.39
CA LYS A 415 -15.97 6.97 -4.32
C LYS A 415 -15.00 6.57 -5.42
N TRP A 416 -15.15 5.35 -5.93
CA TRP A 416 -14.24 4.74 -6.91
C TRP A 416 -13.94 5.62 -8.14
N TYR A 417 -14.92 6.35 -8.65
CA TYR A 417 -14.76 7.19 -9.84
C TYR A 417 -13.86 8.42 -9.59
N THR A 418 -13.75 8.85 -8.33
CA THR A 418 -12.84 9.95 -7.95
C THR A 418 -11.37 9.52 -7.98
N TRP A 419 -11.10 8.22 -7.88
CA TRP A 419 -9.74 7.69 -7.86
C TRP A 419 -9.08 7.79 -9.23
N LEU A 420 -9.85 7.69 -10.32
CA LEU A 420 -9.32 7.64 -11.69
C LEU A 420 -8.36 8.79 -12.03
N LEU A 421 -8.57 9.97 -11.43
CA LEU A 421 -7.73 11.16 -11.60
C LEU A 421 -7.25 11.74 -10.26
N ALA A 422 -7.27 10.95 -9.18
CA ALA A 422 -6.92 11.40 -7.82
C ALA A 422 -7.68 12.69 -7.38
N LEU A 423 -8.98 12.77 -7.72
CA LEU A 423 -9.80 13.96 -7.47
C LEU A 423 -10.03 14.21 -5.97
N LYS A 424 -10.19 13.14 -5.19
CA LYS A 424 -10.31 13.17 -3.73
C LYS A 424 -9.13 12.44 -3.08
N PRO A 425 -8.00 13.13 -2.82
CA PRO A 425 -6.86 12.57 -2.11
C PRO A 425 -7.19 12.32 -0.64
N VAL A 426 -6.32 11.57 0.03
CA VAL A 426 -6.47 11.21 1.45
C VAL A 426 -5.29 11.78 2.23
N PHE A 427 -5.58 12.34 3.41
CA PHE A 427 -4.56 12.79 4.34
C PHE A 427 -4.08 11.60 5.16
N TYR A 428 -2.77 11.40 5.23
CA TYR A 428 -2.18 10.41 6.13
C TYR A 428 -1.63 11.05 7.40
N TYR A 429 -1.11 12.26 7.28
CA TYR A 429 -0.57 12.97 8.43
C TYR A 429 -0.79 14.47 8.28
N TYR A 430 -1.16 15.09 9.39
CA TYR A 430 -1.33 16.53 9.52
C TYR A 430 -0.75 16.97 10.86
N GLN A 431 0.12 17.97 10.82
CA GLN A 431 0.63 18.63 12.01
C GLN A 431 0.50 20.13 11.84
N LYS A 432 -0.08 20.80 12.83
CA LYS A 432 -0.28 22.24 12.83
C LYS A 432 0.81 22.93 13.64
N ALA A 433 1.52 23.88 13.00
CA ALA A 433 2.49 24.82 13.60
C ALA A 433 3.71 24.19 14.33
N PRO A 434 4.84 24.91 14.46
CA PRO A 434 5.19 26.17 13.80
C PRO A 434 5.40 26.01 12.28
N GLU A 435 5.59 24.79 11.81
CA GLU A 435 5.67 24.42 10.39
C GLU A 435 4.55 23.43 10.07
N THR A 436 3.55 23.84 9.28
CA THR A 436 2.44 22.96 8.94
C THR A 436 2.90 21.86 7.99
N ILE A 437 2.77 20.61 8.41
CA ILE A 437 3.11 19.44 7.60
C ILE A 437 1.83 18.82 7.06
N TYR A 438 1.84 18.54 5.76
CA TYR A 438 0.81 17.77 5.10
C TYR A 438 1.43 16.56 4.41
N LEU A 439 0.93 15.36 4.71
CA LEU A 439 1.25 14.14 3.98
C LEU A 439 0.01 13.64 3.23
N TYR A 440 0.06 13.70 1.90
CA TYR A 440 -1.03 13.27 1.02
C TYR A 440 -0.73 11.96 0.31
N ALA A 441 -1.71 11.05 0.37
CA ALA A 441 -1.89 10.08 -0.69
C ALA A 441 -2.66 10.73 -1.85
N THR A 442 -1.97 10.91 -2.96
CA THR A 442 -2.53 11.38 -4.23
C THR A 442 -1.82 10.69 -5.38
N GLY A 443 -2.47 10.66 -6.55
CA GLY A 443 -1.87 10.24 -7.80
C GLY A 443 -1.32 11.41 -8.60
N ASN A 444 -0.57 11.09 -9.66
CA ASN A 444 -0.27 12.04 -10.72
C ASN A 444 -1.43 12.04 -11.74
N PRO A 445 -2.30 13.06 -11.77
CA PRO A 445 -3.52 13.03 -12.60
C PRO A 445 -3.22 12.92 -14.09
N MET A 446 -2.07 13.44 -14.56
CA MET A 446 -1.66 13.31 -15.96
C MET A 446 -1.34 11.85 -16.30
N VAL A 447 -0.49 11.21 -15.48
CA VAL A 447 -0.08 9.82 -15.70
C VAL A 447 -1.26 8.87 -15.55
N TRP A 448 -2.12 9.11 -14.56
CA TRP A 448 -3.29 8.26 -14.31
C TRP A 448 -4.35 8.42 -15.40
N GLY A 449 -4.62 9.65 -15.87
CA GLY A 449 -5.56 9.89 -16.96
C GLY A 449 -5.11 9.25 -18.27
N ILE A 450 -3.86 9.46 -18.67
CA ILE A 450 -3.28 8.83 -19.87
C ILE A 450 -3.15 7.31 -19.68
N GLY A 451 -2.87 6.85 -18.46
CA GLY A 451 -2.83 5.42 -18.12
C GLY A 451 -4.20 4.75 -18.21
N LEU A 452 -5.27 5.42 -17.79
CA LEU A 452 -6.64 4.91 -17.90
C LEU A 452 -7.03 4.76 -19.39
N PHE A 453 -6.75 5.79 -20.19
CA PHE A 453 -6.93 5.69 -21.63
C PHE A 453 -6.05 4.60 -22.24
N GLY A 454 -4.79 4.50 -21.79
CA GLY A 454 -3.83 3.51 -22.28
C GLY A 454 -4.20 2.06 -21.95
N THR A 455 -4.76 1.80 -20.76
CA THR A 455 -5.24 0.47 -20.35
C THR A 455 -6.51 0.08 -21.11
N ALA A 456 -7.45 1.01 -21.31
CA ALA A 456 -8.62 0.79 -22.16
C ALA A 456 -8.21 0.52 -23.63
N PHE A 457 -7.30 1.34 -24.17
CA PHE A 457 -6.72 1.12 -25.50
C PHE A 457 -6.01 -0.24 -25.59
N ALA A 458 -5.22 -0.61 -24.57
CA ALA A 458 -4.53 -1.89 -24.52
C ALA A 458 -5.51 -3.07 -24.56
N LEU A 459 -6.62 -2.99 -23.84
CA LEU A 459 -7.65 -4.03 -23.86
C LEU A 459 -8.31 -4.12 -25.24
N VAL A 460 -8.83 -3.00 -25.76
CA VAL A 460 -9.55 -2.97 -27.04
C VAL A 460 -8.65 -3.40 -28.19
N HIS A 461 -7.45 -2.80 -28.30
CA HIS A 461 -6.46 -3.19 -29.29
C HIS A 461 -6.00 -4.63 -29.08
N GLY A 462 -5.83 -5.06 -27.84
CA GLY A 462 -5.45 -6.42 -27.47
C GLY A 462 -6.45 -7.45 -27.96
N ILE A 463 -7.75 -7.22 -27.74
CA ILE A 463 -8.83 -8.08 -28.23
C ILE A 463 -8.86 -8.06 -29.75
N TRP A 464 -8.91 -6.87 -30.36
CA TRP A 464 -9.06 -6.71 -31.81
C TRP A 464 -7.89 -7.31 -32.60
N LYS A 465 -6.65 -7.07 -32.15
CA LYS A 465 -5.43 -7.61 -32.79
C LYS A 465 -4.99 -8.95 -32.19
N ARG A 466 -5.76 -9.53 -31.26
CA ARG A 466 -5.40 -10.74 -30.51
C ARG A 466 -4.00 -10.66 -29.87
N HIS A 467 -3.61 -9.46 -29.44
CA HIS A 467 -2.30 -9.19 -28.87
C HIS A 467 -2.32 -9.43 -27.35
N SER A 468 -1.70 -10.53 -26.91
CA SER A 468 -1.80 -10.99 -25.51
C SER A 468 -1.37 -9.93 -24.49
N ALA A 469 -0.35 -9.12 -24.77
CA ALA A 469 0.08 -8.11 -23.81
C ALA A 469 -0.99 -7.05 -23.53
N GLY A 470 -1.77 -6.66 -24.56
CA GLY A 470 -2.84 -5.68 -24.38
C GLY A 470 -4.00 -6.25 -23.55
N ILE A 471 -4.35 -7.51 -23.80
CA ILE A 471 -5.37 -8.24 -23.04
C ILE A 471 -4.94 -8.38 -21.57
N VAL A 472 -3.68 -8.76 -21.30
CA VAL A 472 -3.17 -8.92 -19.93
C VAL A 472 -3.19 -7.61 -19.15
N ILE A 473 -2.73 -6.52 -19.76
CA ILE A 473 -2.74 -5.18 -19.14
C ILE A 473 -4.17 -4.74 -18.83
N GLY A 474 -5.07 -4.88 -19.81
CA GLY A 474 -6.48 -4.52 -19.65
C GLY A 474 -7.19 -5.35 -18.58
N VAL A 475 -7.11 -6.68 -18.66
CA VAL A 475 -7.73 -7.59 -17.68
C VAL A 475 -7.15 -7.37 -16.29
N GLY A 476 -5.84 -7.18 -16.18
CA GLY A 476 -5.19 -6.85 -14.91
C GLY A 476 -5.75 -5.59 -14.27
N TYR A 477 -5.93 -4.52 -15.04
CA TYR A 477 -6.54 -3.29 -14.54
C TYR A 477 -8.03 -3.46 -14.19
N PHE A 478 -8.85 -3.92 -15.14
CA PHE A 478 -10.31 -3.91 -15.01
C PHE A 478 -10.85 -4.97 -14.05
N SER A 479 -10.20 -6.14 -13.92
CA SER A 479 -10.62 -7.16 -12.95
C SER A 479 -10.56 -6.65 -11.51
N GLN A 480 -9.62 -5.76 -11.22
CA GLN A 480 -9.45 -5.14 -9.91
C GLN A 480 -10.39 -3.94 -9.73
N MET A 481 -10.63 -3.17 -10.80
CA MET A 481 -11.44 -1.95 -10.74
C MET A 481 -12.94 -2.24 -10.67
N ILE A 482 -13.44 -3.19 -11.47
CA ILE A 482 -14.88 -3.47 -11.62
C ILE A 482 -15.58 -3.81 -10.28
N PRO A 483 -15.01 -4.65 -9.39
CA PRO A 483 -15.66 -4.97 -8.13
C PRO A 483 -16.00 -3.74 -7.27
N TRP A 484 -15.16 -2.69 -7.30
CA TRP A 484 -15.40 -1.45 -6.54
C TRP A 484 -16.65 -0.68 -6.97
N LEU A 485 -17.19 -0.94 -8.16
CA LEU A 485 -18.47 -0.35 -8.60
C LEU A 485 -19.64 -0.82 -7.73
N PHE A 486 -19.52 -1.99 -7.11
CA PHE A 486 -20.59 -2.64 -6.34
C PHE A 486 -20.40 -2.53 -4.82
N ILE A 487 -19.26 -2.00 -4.38
CA ILE A 487 -18.93 -1.84 -2.96
C ILE A 487 -19.59 -0.58 -2.41
N THR A 488 -20.40 -0.74 -1.36
CA THR A 488 -21.22 0.33 -0.78
C THR A 488 -20.63 0.95 0.49
N ARG A 489 -19.80 0.20 1.24
CA ARG A 489 -19.11 0.71 2.43
C ARG A 489 -18.11 1.83 2.09
N ASP A 490 -17.63 2.50 3.12
CA ASP A 490 -16.59 3.50 2.98
C ASP A 490 -15.31 2.91 2.35
N THR A 491 -14.77 3.67 1.41
CA THR A 491 -13.58 3.31 0.64
C THR A 491 -12.73 4.55 0.46
N PHE A 492 -11.48 4.37 0.02
CA PHE A 492 -10.44 5.40 0.05
C PHE A 492 -9.51 5.24 -1.15
N LEU A 493 -8.76 6.30 -1.47
CA LEU A 493 -7.92 6.36 -2.67
C LEU A 493 -6.91 5.20 -2.77
N TYR A 494 -6.32 4.75 -1.65
CA TYR A 494 -5.33 3.67 -1.65
C TYR A 494 -5.88 2.33 -2.15
N HIS A 495 -7.20 2.13 -2.18
CA HIS A 495 -7.82 0.96 -2.82
C HIS A 495 -7.57 0.89 -4.33
N TYR A 496 -7.17 2.02 -4.95
CA TYR A 496 -6.76 2.11 -6.34
C TYR A 496 -5.29 1.71 -6.57
N PHE A 497 -4.48 1.57 -5.51
CA PHE A 497 -3.05 1.28 -5.61
C PHE A 497 -2.73 0.00 -6.42
N PRO A 498 -3.47 -1.12 -6.28
CA PRO A 498 -3.24 -2.33 -7.07
C PRO A 498 -3.37 -2.17 -8.60
N MET A 499 -4.08 -1.14 -9.04
CA MET A 499 -4.29 -0.84 -10.46
C MET A 499 -3.11 -0.06 -11.05
N ILE A 500 -2.31 0.61 -10.22
CA ILE A 500 -1.26 1.56 -10.65
C ILE A 500 -0.19 0.90 -11.53
N PRO A 501 0.38 -0.28 -11.20
CA PRO A 501 1.34 -0.92 -12.10
C PRO A 501 0.78 -1.20 -13.50
N PHE A 502 -0.51 -1.58 -13.60
CA PHE A 502 -1.18 -1.82 -14.87
C PHE A 502 -1.46 -0.54 -15.64
N LEU A 503 -1.73 0.59 -14.96
CA LEU A 503 -1.76 1.90 -15.60
C LEU A 503 -0.43 2.25 -16.25
N MET A 504 0.70 2.04 -15.54
CA MET A 504 2.04 2.32 -16.08
C MET A 504 2.37 1.47 -17.31
N LEU A 505 1.99 0.18 -17.27
CA LEU A 505 2.07 -0.70 -18.43
C LEU A 505 1.12 -0.24 -19.55
N GLY A 506 -0.07 0.28 -19.23
CA GLY A 506 -1.02 0.84 -20.18
C GLY A 506 -0.49 2.06 -20.92
N VAL A 507 0.17 2.99 -20.22
CA VAL A 507 0.86 4.14 -20.85
C VAL A 507 1.95 3.66 -21.81
N ALA A 508 2.82 2.75 -21.36
CA ALA A 508 3.87 2.19 -22.21
C ALA A 508 3.31 1.44 -23.43
N TYR A 509 2.21 0.70 -23.25
CA TYR A 509 1.52 0.01 -24.34
C TYR A 509 0.96 1.01 -25.36
N LEU A 510 0.25 2.04 -24.90
CA LEU A 510 -0.31 3.09 -25.74
C LEU A 510 0.79 3.74 -26.57
N PHE A 511 1.86 4.23 -25.94
CA PHE A 511 2.95 4.89 -26.67
C PHE A 511 3.64 3.96 -27.66
N LYS A 512 3.77 2.67 -27.32
CA LYS A 512 4.35 1.69 -28.24
C LYS A 512 3.47 1.46 -29.47
N TYR A 513 2.17 1.22 -29.26
CA TYR A 513 1.27 0.69 -30.28
C TYR A 513 0.32 1.73 -30.90
N MET A 514 0.29 2.97 -30.42
CA MET A 514 -0.41 4.05 -31.12
C MET A 514 0.21 4.21 -32.50
N GLY A 515 -0.65 4.10 -33.52
CA GLY A 515 -0.26 4.28 -34.92
C GLY A 515 0.43 5.62 -35.12
N CYS A 516 1.36 5.69 -36.07
CA CYS A 516 2.10 6.91 -36.34
C CYS A 516 2.56 6.95 -37.79
N THR A 517 2.13 7.96 -38.53
CA THR A 517 2.61 8.26 -39.87
C THR A 517 4.09 8.66 -39.82
N PRO A 518 4.86 8.49 -40.92
CA PRO A 518 6.26 8.93 -40.97
C PRO A 518 6.45 10.39 -40.56
N GLN A 519 5.50 11.26 -40.94
CA GLN A 519 5.48 12.69 -40.61
C GLN A 519 5.21 12.96 -39.12
N ALA A 520 4.35 12.15 -38.47
CA ALA A 520 4.05 12.29 -37.05
C ALA A 520 5.11 11.70 -36.11
N LYS A 521 6.03 10.87 -36.62
CA LYS A 521 7.00 10.13 -35.81
C LYS A 521 7.92 11.02 -34.94
N PRO A 522 8.43 12.17 -35.43
CA PRO A 522 9.17 13.11 -34.59
C PRO A 522 8.30 13.69 -33.46
N TRP A 523 7.06 14.08 -33.77
CA TRP A 523 6.11 14.63 -32.80
C TRP A 523 5.73 13.63 -31.73
N LYS A 524 5.53 12.35 -32.10
CA LYS A 524 5.33 11.26 -31.14
C LYS A 524 6.52 11.10 -30.18
N LYS A 525 7.76 11.15 -30.69
CA LYS A 525 8.96 11.07 -29.84
C LYS A 525 9.06 12.29 -28.92
N ALA A 526 8.81 13.49 -29.44
CA ALA A 526 8.81 14.72 -28.66
C ALA A 526 7.75 14.68 -27.56
N TYR A 527 6.52 14.26 -27.89
CA TYR A 527 5.44 14.08 -26.93
C TYR A 527 5.82 13.13 -25.80
N ILE A 528 6.35 11.95 -26.12
CA ILE A 528 6.77 10.97 -25.11
C ILE A 528 7.89 11.54 -24.25
N GLY A 529 8.88 12.20 -24.86
CA GLY A 529 9.98 12.85 -24.13
C GLY A 529 9.48 13.93 -23.16
N LEU A 530 8.59 14.81 -23.62
CA LEU A 530 7.96 15.84 -22.81
C LEU A 530 7.09 15.25 -21.70
N PHE A 531 6.31 14.21 -22.00
CA PHE A 531 5.51 13.50 -21.00
C PHE A 531 6.37 12.89 -19.90
N MET A 532 7.48 12.24 -20.25
CA MET A 532 8.41 11.68 -19.26
C MET A 532 9.10 12.79 -18.45
N ALA A 533 9.58 13.85 -19.11
CA ALA A 533 10.20 14.98 -18.43
C ALA A 533 9.23 15.65 -17.45
N PHE A 534 7.98 15.85 -17.87
CA PHE A 534 6.94 16.42 -17.02
C PHE A 534 6.55 15.48 -15.87
N THR A 535 6.54 14.16 -16.10
CA THR A 535 6.31 13.19 -15.01
C THR A 535 7.35 13.37 -13.91
N VAL A 536 8.64 13.40 -14.27
CA VAL A 536 9.75 13.61 -13.33
C VAL A 536 9.64 14.98 -12.65
N PHE A 537 9.40 16.05 -13.42
CA PHE A 537 9.23 17.40 -12.89
C PHE A 537 8.08 17.48 -11.88
N SER A 538 6.92 16.93 -12.22
CA SER A 538 5.76 16.91 -11.35
C SER A 538 6.01 16.12 -10.06
N PHE A 539 6.79 15.04 -10.11
CA PHE A 539 7.24 14.31 -8.91
C PHE A 539 8.14 15.18 -8.02
N ILE A 540 9.12 15.87 -8.60
CA ILE A 540 10.01 16.77 -7.84
C ILE A 540 9.20 17.90 -7.18
N CYS A 541 8.23 18.49 -7.90
CA CYS A 541 7.34 19.50 -7.34
C CYS A 541 6.41 18.93 -6.26
N ALA A 542 5.92 17.70 -6.43
CA ALA A 542 5.05 17.03 -5.47
C ALA A 542 5.80 16.53 -4.23
N PHE A 543 7.11 16.27 -4.37
CA PHE A 543 7.95 15.62 -3.37
C PHE A 543 7.72 16.15 -1.95
N PRO A 544 7.70 17.47 -1.69
CA PRO A 544 7.49 17.98 -0.34
C PRO A 544 6.22 17.47 0.34
N PHE A 545 5.06 17.42 -0.33
CA PHE A 545 3.79 17.03 0.31
C PHE A 545 3.47 15.53 0.20
N ILE A 546 4.16 14.78 -0.67
CA ILE A 546 4.10 13.31 -0.69
C ILE A 546 5.12 12.66 0.25
N TYR A 547 6.16 13.42 0.63
CA TYR A 547 7.13 13.02 1.65
C TYR A 547 6.72 13.46 3.06
N GLY A 548 6.01 14.59 3.20
CA GLY A 548 5.63 15.17 4.50
C GLY A 548 6.62 16.21 5.00
N SER A 549 7.05 17.12 4.13
CA SER A 549 7.81 18.33 4.47
C SER A 549 6.86 19.50 4.81
N PRO A 550 7.33 20.46 5.62
CA PRO A 550 6.67 21.74 5.87
C PRO A 550 6.21 22.46 4.58
N MET A 551 4.92 22.79 4.49
CA MET A 551 4.38 23.53 3.35
C MET A 551 3.08 24.28 3.69
N LYS A 552 2.90 25.46 3.09
CA LYS A 552 1.63 26.20 3.14
C LYS A 552 0.54 25.48 2.33
N TRP A 553 -0.68 25.50 2.83
CA TRP A 553 -1.80 24.78 2.20
C TRP A 553 -2.10 25.31 0.79
N GLU A 554 -2.01 26.63 0.61
CA GLU A 554 -2.23 27.32 -0.66
C GLU A 554 -1.24 26.85 -1.72
N THR A 555 0.00 26.56 -1.32
CA THR A 555 1.03 26.02 -2.22
C THR A 555 0.69 24.61 -2.68
N VAL A 556 0.25 23.74 -1.77
CA VAL A 556 -0.19 22.38 -2.12
C VAL A 556 -1.38 22.43 -3.09
N LEU A 557 -2.39 23.26 -2.79
CA LEU A 557 -3.55 23.43 -3.66
C LEU A 557 -3.17 23.95 -5.06
N PHE A 558 -2.32 24.97 -5.12
CA PHE A 558 -1.82 25.52 -6.38
C PHE A 558 -1.11 24.45 -7.23
N MET A 559 -0.20 23.67 -6.62
CA MET A 559 0.50 22.58 -7.32
C MET A 559 -0.47 21.53 -7.85
N ARG A 560 -1.49 21.14 -7.06
CA ARG A 560 -2.51 20.18 -7.49
C ARG A 560 -3.32 20.69 -8.68
N GLN A 561 -3.77 21.95 -8.63
CA GLN A 561 -4.48 22.57 -9.75
C GLN A 561 -3.60 22.62 -11.01
N LEU A 562 -2.33 22.99 -10.85
CA LEU A 562 -1.37 23.03 -11.93
C LEU A 562 -1.21 21.65 -12.60
N PHE A 563 -1.09 20.58 -11.81
CA PHE A 563 -1.02 19.21 -12.35
C PHE A 563 -2.29 18.80 -13.10
N MET A 564 -3.47 19.22 -12.66
CA MET A 564 -4.73 18.97 -13.38
C MET A 564 -4.78 19.72 -14.72
N VAL A 565 -4.32 20.97 -14.77
CA VAL A 565 -4.23 21.75 -16.02
C VAL A 565 -3.28 21.07 -17.00
N PHE A 566 -2.08 20.68 -16.54
CA PHE A 566 -1.12 19.96 -17.38
C PHE A 566 -1.63 18.60 -17.84
N ALA A 567 -2.40 17.87 -17.01
CA ALA A 567 -3.07 16.66 -17.42
C ALA A 567 -4.01 16.91 -18.61
N GLY A 568 -4.80 17.99 -18.57
CA GLY A 568 -5.67 18.41 -19.66
C GLY A 568 -4.90 18.75 -20.94
N VAL A 569 -3.82 19.54 -20.83
CA VAL A 569 -2.97 19.92 -21.97
C VAL A 569 -2.32 18.71 -22.62
N MET A 570 -1.73 17.81 -21.82
CA MET A 570 -1.06 16.61 -22.33
C MET A 570 -2.05 15.59 -22.91
N GLY A 571 -3.26 15.50 -22.37
CA GLY A 571 -4.36 14.73 -22.96
C GLY A 571 -4.80 15.30 -24.30
N GLY A 572 -4.99 16.62 -24.39
CA GLY A 572 -5.33 17.30 -25.64
C GLY A 572 -4.28 17.12 -26.73
N ALA A 573 -3.00 17.27 -26.39
CA ALA A 573 -1.88 17.06 -27.31
C ALA A 573 -1.81 15.61 -27.82
N LEU A 574 -2.10 14.61 -26.97
CA LEU A 574 -2.20 13.21 -27.38
C LEU A 574 -3.32 12.99 -28.40
N LEU A 575 -4.51 13.56 -28.14
CA LEU A 575 -5.66 13.44 -29.04
C LEU A 575 -5.39 14.10 -30.39
N LEU A 576 -4.74 15.27 -30.41
CA LEU A 576 -4.33 15.94 -31.64
C LEU A 576 -3.33 15.10 -32.45
N LEU A 577 -2.34 14.50 -31.77
CA LEU A 577 -1.37 13.62 -32.41
C LEU A 577 -2.05 12.39 -33.04
N MET A 578 -2.93 11.73 -32.29
CA MET A 578 -3.68 10.57 -32.79
C MET A 578 -4.64 10.97 -33.93
N GLY A 579 -5.28 12.13 -33.83
CA GLY A 579 -6.17 12.68 -34.86
C GLY A 579 -5.44 13.02 -36.17
N TYR A 580 -4.26 13.63 -36.07
CA TYR A 580 -3.38 13.90 -37.21
C TYR A 580 -3.03 12.61 -37.97
N ASP A 581 -2.69 11.55 -37.23
CA ASP A 581 -2.39 10.25 -37.84
C ASP A 581 -3.60 9.63 -38.56
N VAL A 582 -4.79 9.69 -37.96
CA VAL A 582 -6.03 9.20 -38.60
C VAL A 582 -6.34 10.00 -39.87
N TYR A 583 -6.19 11.32 -39.84
CA TYR A 583 -6.44 12.19 -40.99
C TYR A 583 -5.52 11.85 -42.17
N HIS A 584 -4.20 11.77 -41.93
CA HIS A 584 -3.24 11.47 -42.99
C HIS A 584 -3.37 10.04 -43.54
N LEU A 585 -3.72 9.06 -42.70
CA LEU A 585 -4.00 7.69 -43.16
C LEU A 585 -5.23 7.64 -44.07
N ARG A 586 -6.32 8.36 -43.72
CA ARG A 586 -7.52 8.46 -44.56
C ARG A 586 -7.23 9.16 -45.88
N ARG A 587 -6.48 10.27 -45.85
CA ARG A 587 -6.09 11.01 -47.06
C ARG A 587 -5.27 10.13 -48.00
N LYS A 588 -4.25 9.41 -47.51
CA LYS A 588 -3.43 8.50 -48.33
C LYS A 588 -4.26 7.35 -48.92
N LYS A 589 -5.24 6.82 -48.16
CA LYS A 589 -6.18 5.82 -48.67
C LYS A 589 -7.09 6.38 -49.78
N LYS A 590 -7.53 7.63 -49.66
CA LYS A 590 -8.34 8.30 -50.68
C LYS A 590 -7.52 8.61 -51.94
N GLU A 591 -6.28 9.09 -51.78
CA GLU A 591 -5.35 9.34 -52.89
C GLU A 591 -4.98 8.05 -53.64
N SER A 592 -4.79 6.93 -52.94
CA SER A 592 -4.56 5.62 -53.58
C SER A 592 -5.79 5.08 -54.31
N ALA A 593 -6.98 5.21 -53.72
CA ALA A 593 -8.22 4.81 -54.40
C ALA A 593 -8.47 5.61 -55.70
N LEU A 594 -8.17 6.91 -55.71
CA LEU A 594 -8.28 7.76 -56.90
C LEU A 594 -7.23 7.43 -57.98
N LEU A 595 -6.04 6.95 -57.57
CA LEU A 595 -5.01 6.49 -58.52
C LEU A 595 -5.36 5.13 -59.13
N ASP A 596 -5.99 4.23 -58.37
CA ASP A 596 -6.47 2.95 -58.87
C ASP A 596 -7.69 3.12 -59.82
N GLU A 597 -8.61 4.06 -59.53
CA GLU A 597 -9.71 4.42 -60.45
C GLU A 597 -9.17 5.00 -61.78
N ASN A 598 -8.23 5.95 -61.72
CA ASN A 598 -7.67 6.55 -62.94
C ASN A 598 -6.80 5.60 -63.78
N ASN A 599 -6.22 4.56 -63.18
CA ASN A 599 -5.47 3.52 -63.90
C ASN A 599 -6.37 2.39 -64.43
N GLY A 600 -7.58 2.22 -63.86
CA GLY A 600 -8.58 1.26 -64.34
C GLY A 600 -9.28 1.70 -65.63
N ASP A 601 -9.35 3.01 -65.89
CA ASP A 601 -9.94 3.57 -67.12
C ASP A 601 -8.92 3.70 -68.28
N MET A 602 -7.65 3.31 -68.08
CA MET A 602 -6.58 3.32 -69.10
C MET A 602 -6.16 1.91 -69.58
N LEU A 603 -6.91 0.86 -69.22
CA LEU A 603 -6.77 -0.52 -69.72
C LEU A 603 -8.08 -0.94 -70.39
#